data_AF-A0A526TAY7-F1
#
_entry.id   AF-A0A526TAY7-F1
#
_cell.length_a   1.000
_cell.length_b   1.000
_cell.length_c   1.000
_cell.angle_alpha   90.00
_cell.angle_beta   90.00
_cell.angle_gamma   90.00
#
_symmetry.space_group_name_H-M   'P 1'
#
loop_
_entity.id
_entity.type
_entity.pdbx_description
1 polymer ?
#
loop_
_entity_poly.entity_id
_entity_poly.type
_entity_poly.pdbx_seq_one_letter_code
_entity_poly.pdbx_strand_id
1 'polypeptide(L)' 'FVIGEQPPVPDLPPREARTRFQAVIQRFIAVFASDKHPLTLFLDDLQWMDAASLDLLEHLAADSGTRHLLLIGAYRDNE' A
#
# COMPACT_ATOMS: atom_id res chain seq x y z
N PHE A 1 -6.08 23.34 -1.70
CA PHE A 1 -5.08 22.26 -1.61
C PHE A 1 -4.46 22.27 -0.22
N VAL A 2 -4.32 21.11 0.44
CA VAL A 2 -3.75 20.99 1.79
C VAL A 2 -2.25 21.31 1.81
N ILE A 3 -1.54 21.08 0.70
CA ILE A 3 -0.08 21.24 0.56
C ILE A 3 0.34 22.25 -0.52
N GLY A 4 -0.60 23.07 -1.01
CA GLY A 4 -0.35 23.99 -2.13
C GLY A 4 -0.17 23.29 -3.48
N GLU A 5 0.27 24.05 -4.49
CA GLU A 5 0.56 23.54 -5.83
C GLU A 5 1.79 22.63 -5.81
N GLN A 6 1.70 21.47 -6.44
CA GLN A 6 2.79 20.49 -6.49
C GLN A 6 3.49 20.57 -7.84
N PRO A 7 4.83 20.40 -7.89
CA PRO A 7 5.57 20.38 -9.14
C PRO A 7 5.07 19.24 -10.05
N PRO A 8 5.16 19.40 -11.39
CA PRO A 8 4.78 18.35 -12.31
C PRO A 8 5.60 17.09 -12.07
N VAL A 9 4.91 15.95 -12.01
CA VAL A 9 5.55 14.65 -11.81
C VAL A 9 6.19 14.21 -13.13
N PRO A 10 7.49 13.83 -13.16
CA PRO A 10 8.11 13.33 -14.36
C PRO A 10 7.40 12.08 -14.88
N ASP A 11 7.18 12.04 -16.19
CA ASP A 11 6.71 10.85 -16.90
C ASP A 11 7.79 9.77 -16.82
N LEU A 12 7.38 8.60 -16.34
CA LEU A 12 8.24 7.43 -16.22
C LEU A 12 7.67 6.30 -17.09
N PRO A 13 8.52 5.40 -17.60
CA PRO A 13 8.06 4.15 -18.18
C PRO A 13 7.13 3.40 -17.22
N PRO A 14 6.17 2.60 -17.73
CA PRO A 14 5.14 1.97 -16.89
C PRO A 14 5.67 1.20 -15.68
N ARG A 15 6.80 0.50 -15.83
CA ARG A 15 7.41 -0.27 -14.74
C ARG A 15 7.92 0.63 -13.62
N GLU A 16 8.61 1.71 -13.97
CA GLU A 16 9.16 2.67 -13.00
C GLU A 16 8.05 3.48 -12.33
N ALA A 17 6.99 3.81 -13.07
CA ALA A 17 5.79 4.43 -12.50
C ALA A 17 5.13 3.52 -11.44
N ARG A 18 5.01 2.20 -11.71
CA ARG A 18 4.50 1.22 -10.74
C ARG A 18 5.37 1.12 -9.50
N THR A 19 6.69 1.01 -9.65
CA THR A 19 7.63 1.00 -8.52
C THR A 19 7.53 2.27 -7.69
N ARG A 20 7.45 3.44 -8.34
CA ARG A 20 7.27 4.73 -7.64
C ARG A 20 5.96 4.75 -6.85
N PHE A 21 4.87 4.29 -7.46
CA PHE A 21 3.56 4.21 -6.79
C PHE A 21 3.60 3.31 -5.56
N GLN A 22 4.14 2.10 -5.69
CA GLN A 22 4.28 1.16 -4.56
C GLN A 22 5.08 1.77 -3.40
N ALA A 23 6.22 2.41 -3.72
CA ALA A 23 7.06 3.06 -2.71
C ALA A 23 6.33 4.22 -2.01
N VAL A 24 5.49 4.98 -2.72
CA VAL A 24 4.70 6.07 -2.12
C VAL A 24 3.64 5.52 -1.16
N ILE A 25 2.90 4.48 -1.57
CA ILE A 25 1.89 3.85 -0.69
C ILE A 25 2.53 3.25 0.56
N GLN A 26 3.65 2.55 0.40
CA GLN A 26 4.43 2.02 1.54
C GLN A 26 4.81 3.12 2.53
N ARG A 27 5.44 4.20 2.04
CA ARG A 27 5.84 5.34 2.89
C ARG A 27 4.65 6.00 3.56
N PHE A 28 3.53 6.15 2.84
CA PHE A 28 2.32 6.72 3.39
C PHE A 28 1.78 5.89 4.55
N ILE A 29 1.70 4.57 4.40
CA ILE A 29 1.25 3.66 5.46
C ILE A 29 2.22 3.66 6.64
N ALA A 30 3.53 3.67 6.37
CA ALA A 30 4.56 3.66 7.40
C ALA A 30 4.50 4.90 8.33
N VAL A 31 3.98 6.04 7.88
CA VAL A 31 3.76 7.23 8.74
C VAL A 31 2.81 6.91 9.90
N PHE A 32 1.86 6.01 9.70
CA PHE A 32 0.86 5.64 10.72
C PHE A 32 1.25 4.38 11.49
N ALA A 33 2.11 3.51 10.93
CA ALA A 33 2.51 2.23 11.52
C ALA A 33 3.80 2.36 12.36
N SER A 34 3.69 2.99 13.53
CA SER A 34 4.81 3.22 14.45
C SER A 34 4.78 2.29 15.67
N ASP A 35 5.87 2.27 16.44
CA ASP A 35 5.98 1.48 17.67
C ASP A 35 4.93 1.88 18.73
N LYS A 36 4.71 3.18 18.89
CA LYS A 36 3.74 3.75 19.83
C LYS A 36 2.31 3.71 19.31
N HIS A 37 2.15 3.68 17.99
CA HIS A 37 0.86 3.64 17.31
C HIS A 37 0.92 2.57 16.21
N PRO A 38 0.76 1.28 16.56
CA PRO A 38 0.67 0.23 15.55
C PRO A 38 -0.60 0.41 14.71
N LEU A 39 -0.52 0.10 13.43
CA LEU A 39 -1.65 0.19 12.50
C LEU A 39 -2.20 -1.21 12.21
N THR A 40 -3.51 -1.36 12.28
CA THR A 40 -4.20 -2.55 11.73
C THR A 40 -5.01 -2.13 10.52
N LEU A 41 -4.77 -2.76 9.38
CA LEU A 41 -5.56 -2.59 8.16
C LEU A 41 -6.39 -3.84 7.93
N PHE A 42 -7.70 -3.69 7.96
CA PHE A 42 -8.65 -4.74 7.61
C PHE A 42 -9.15 -4.55 6.18
N LEU A 43 -9.04 -5.60 5.38
CA LEU A 43 -9.45 -5.65 3.98
C LEU A 43 -10.51 -6.74 3.83
N ASP A 44 -11.71 -6.34 3.48
CA ASP A 44 -12.81 -7.27 3.20
C ASP A 44 -12.87 -7.63 1.71
N ASP A 45 -13.58 -8.71 1.41
CA ASP A 45 -13.89 -9.17 0.06
C ASP A 45 -12.69 -9.27 -0.89
N LEU A 46 -11.58 -9.85 -0.39
CA LEU A 46 -10.33 -10.02 -1.14
C LEU A 46 -10.51 -10.80 -2.46
N GLN A 47 -11.58 -11.59 -2.60
CA GLN A 47 -11.87 -12.33 -3.83
C GLN A 47 -12.07 -11.45 -5.07
N TRP A 48 -12.42 -10.17 -4.90
CA TRP A 48 -12.58 -9.23 -6.01
C TRP A 48 -11.31 -8.45 -6.34
N MET A 49 -10.21 -8.69 -5.63
CA MET A 49 -8.96 -7.96 -5.88
C MET A 49 -8.32 -8.37 -7.19
N ASP A 50 -7.85 -7.38 -7.94
CA ASP A 50 -7.02 -7.63 -9.11
C ASP A 50 -5.58 -8.00 -8.72
N ALA A 51 -4.84 -8.55 -9.68
CA ALA A 51 -3.45 -8.97 -9.49
C ALA A 51 -2.52 -7.81 -9.12
N ALA A 52 -2.80 -6.59 -9.58
CA ALA A 52 -1.97 -5.43 -9.29
C ALA A 52 -2.11 -4.98 -7.83
N SER A 53 -3.32 -5.08 -7.29
CA SER A 53 -3.65 -4.77 -5.91
C SER A 53 -3.10 -5.83 -4.96
N LEU A 54 -3.17 -7.12 -5.34
CA LEU A 54 -2.56 -8.19 -4.56
C LEU A 54 -1.04 -8.03 -4.48
N ASP A 55 -0.38 -7.75 -5.60
CA ASP A 55 1.05 -7.47 -5.63
C ASP A 55 1.42 -6.27 -4.73
N LEU A 56 0.60 -5.21 -4.68
CA LEU A 56 0.82 -4.12 -3.73
C LEU A 56 0.76 -4.58 -2.27
N LEU A 57 -0.19 -5.44 -1.90
CA LEU A 57 -0.28 -5.99 -0.54
C LEU A 57 0.93 -6.87 -0.20
N GLU A 58 1.40 -7.69 -1.14
CA GLU A 58 2.62 -8.47 -0.97
C GLU A 58 3.83 -7.57 -0.71
N HIS A 59 3.97 -6.50 -1.49
CA HIS A 59 5.05 -5.52 -1.30
C HIS A 59 4.92 -4.77 0.04
N LEU A 60 3.72 -4.51 0.53
CA LEU A 60 3.50 -3.92 1.85
C LEU A 60 3.88 -4.89 2.96
N ALA A 61 3.45 -6.15 2.87
CA ALA A 61 3.72 -7.17 3.88
C ALA A 61 5.21 -7.56 3.97
N ALA A 62 5.94 -7.47 2.85
CA ALA A 62 7.36 -7.79 2.80
C ALA A 62 8.28 -6.63 3.27
N ASP A 63 7.75 -5.42 3.42
CA ASP A 63 8.58 -4.25 3.72
C ASP A 63 8.95 -4.13 5.21
N SER A 64 10.25 -4.04 5.48
CA SER A 64 10.79 -3.83 6.83
C SER A 64 10.38 -2.49 7.47
N GLY A 65 10.02 -1.49 6.64
CA GLY A 65 9.55 -0.17 7.09
C GLY A 65 8.15 -0.18 7.70
N THR A 66 7.36 -1.24 7.48
CA THR A 66 6.00 -1.40 8.02
C THR A 66 5.93 -2.40 9.18
N ARG A 67 7.00 -2.53 9.98
CA ARG A 67 7.10 -3.50 11.07
C ARG A 67 5.94 -3.48 12.10
N HIS A 68 5.26 -2.35 12.25
CA HIS A 68 4.12 -2.19 13.17
C HIS A 68 2.76 -2.16 12.43
N LEU A 69 2.71 -2.75 11.24
CA LEU A 69 1.50 -2.96 10.46
C LEU A 69 1.01 -4.39 10.64
N LEU A 70 -0.27 -4.55 11.01
CA LEU A 70 -0.99 -5.80 10.94
C LEU A 70 -1.98 -5.73 9.77
N LEU A 71 -1.82 -6.62 8.78
CA LEU A 71 -2.78 -6.79 7.69
C LEU A 71 -3.73 -7.94 8.03
N ILE A 72 -5.04 -7.68 7.96
CA ILE A 72 -6.08 -8.70 8.12
C ILE A 72 -6.91 -8.71 6.85
N GLY A 73 -7.05 -9.88 6.24
CA GLY A 73 -7.81 -10.09 5.02
C GLY A 73 -8.97 -11.05 5.24
N ALA A 74 -10.16 -10.72 4.73
CA ALA A 74 -11.27 -11.63 4.59
C ALA A 74 -11.44 -12.05 3.13
N TYR A 75 -11.37 -13.35 2.88
CA TYR A 75 -11.52 -13.96 1.56
C TYR A 75 -12.64 -15.00 1.62
N ARG A 76 -13.49 -15.03 0.60
CA ARG A 76 -14.55 -16.04 0.45
C ARG A 76 -14.21 -16.92 -0.74
N ASP A 77 -14.07 -18.21 -0.48
CA ASP A 77 -13.71 -19.25 -1.45
C ASP A 77 -14.90 -19.69 -2.35
N ASN A 78 -16.05 -19.00 -2.25
CA ASN A 78 -17.36 -19.56 -2.64
C ASN A 78 -18.11 -18.75 -3.71
N GLU A 79 -17.40 -18.09 -4.62
CA GLU A 79 -17.90 -17.68 -5.95
C GLU A 79 -16.99 -18.18 -7.07
#